data_AF-A0A6G2DAT8-F1
#
_entry.id   AF-A0A6G2DAT8-F1
#
_cell.length_a   1.000
_cell.length_b   1.000
_cell.length_c   1.000
_cell.angle_alpha   90.00
_cell.angle_beta   90.00
_cell.angle_gamma   90.00
#
_symmetry.space_group_name_H-M   'P 1'
#
loop_
_entity.id
_entity.type
_entity.pdbx_description
1 polymer ?
#
loop_
_entity_poly.entity_id
_entity_poly.type
_entity_poly.pdbx_seq_one_letter_code
_entity_poly.pdbx_strand_id
1 'polypeptide(L)'
;MKGRGMKLSHYLIGLLLLLVFLSISIGTSDFSWGKLFDFDQQTWLLFQESRLPRTISILLTASSMSMAGLLMQTITQNQFAAPSTVGTTEAAKLGMVLSLFVFPSASLTQKMLFAFVSSIVFTLF
;
A
#
# COMPACT_ATOMS: atom_id res chain seq x y z
N MET A 1 29.27 8.44 15.65
CA MET A 1 27.96 8.74 15.03
C MET A 1 27.00 7.54 14.89
N LYS A 2 27.43 6.29 15.11
CA LYS A 2 26.59 5.06 14.97
C LYS A 2 25.46 4.91 16.00
N GLY A 3 25.61 5.51 17.20
CA GLY A 3 24.65 5.35 18.32
C GLY A 3 23.35 6.15 18.24
N ARG A 4 23.28 7.23 17.42
CA ARG A 4 22.07 8.04 17.26
C ARG A 4 21.06 7.40 16.29
N GLY A 5 21.55 6.74 15.24
CA GLY A 5 20.71 6.09 14.23
C GLY A 5 19.93 4.89 14.78
N MET A 6 20.52 4.11 15.68
CA MET A 6 19.83 2.97 16.29
C MET A 6 18.64 3.43 17.14
N LYS A 7 18.81 4.43 18.01
CA LYS A 7 17.70 4.93 18.84
C LYS A 7 16.52 5.44 17.99
N LEU A 8 16.80 6.17 16.92
CA LEU A 8 15.77 6.68 16.01
C LEU A 8 14.99 5.56 15.33
N SER A 9 15.66 4.51 14.87
CA SER A 9 15.01 3.34 14.27
C SER A 9 14.02 2.66 15.23
N HIS A 10 14.39 2.51 16.50
CA HIS A 10 13.50 1.92 17.51
C HIS A 10 12.25 2.78 17.75
N TYR A 11 12.37 4.11 17.78
CA TYR A 11 11.21 5.01 17.89
C TYR A 11 10.28 4.88 16.67
N LEU A 12 10.83 4.78 15.46
CA LEU A 12 10.04 4.63 14.24
C LEU A 12 9.31 3.28 14.19
N ILE A 13 9.98 2.20 14.63
CA ILE A 13 9.35 0.87 14.73
C ILE A 13 8.22 0.88 15.76
N GLY A 14 8.46 1.48 16.94
CA GLY A 14 7.42 1.63 17.96
C GLY A 14 6.22 2.43 17.45
N LEU A 15 6.46 3.54 16.75
CA LEU A 15 5.42 4.35 16.11
C LEU A 15 4.66 3.55 15.05
N LEU A 16 5.35 2.77 14.21
CA LEU A 16 4.72 1.93 13.18
C LEU A 16 3.80 0.88 13.81
N LEU A 17 4.25 0.20 14.87
CA LEU A 17 3.43 -0.78 15.59
C LEU A 17 2.19 -0.13 16.20
N LEU A 18 2.31 1.07 16.76
CA LEU A 18 1.19 1.85 17.27
C LEU A 18 0.20 2.20 16.14
N LEU A 19 0.69 2.67 14.99
CA LEU A 19 -0.13 2.98 13.82
C LEU A 19 -0.85 1.75 13.26
N VAL A 20 -0.20 0.58 13.24
CA VAL A 20 -0.82 -0.69 12.85
C VAL A 20 -1.95 -1.05 13.81
N PHE A 21 -1.72 -0.91 15.12
CA PHE A 21 -2.74 -1.16 16.14
C PHE A 21 -3.94 -0.20 16.00
N LEU A 22 -3.67 1.08 15.75
CA LEU A 22 -4.71 2.07 15.46
C LEU A 22 -5.47 1.74 14.18
N SER A 23 -4.77 1.37 13.10
CA SER A 23 -5.37 0.98 11.81
C SER A 23 -6.32 -0.22 11.95
N ILE A 24 -5.95 -1.19 12.79
CA ILE A 24 -6.82 -2.33 13.11
C ILE A 24 -8.00 -1.91 13.97
N SER A 25 -7.83 -0.96 14.89
CA SER A 25 -8.89 -0.50 15.79
C SER A 25 -9.92 0.39 15.08
N ILE A 26 -9.46 1.26 14.17
CA ILE A 26 -10.28 2.25 13.48
C ILE A 26 -11.05 1.58 12.32
N GLY A 27 -12.37 1.51 12.44
CA GLY A 27 -13.26 0.97 11.41
C GLY A 27 -14.72 1.32 11.67
N THR A 28 -15.58 1.07 10.70
CA THR A 28 -17.00 1.47 10.70
C THR A 28 -17.88 0.66 11.66
N SER A 29 -17.35 -0.39 12.28
CA SER A 29 -18.06 -1.30 13.18
C SER A 29 -17.49 -1.18 14.60
N ASP A 30 -18.34 -1.31 15.63
CA ASP A 30 -17.99 -1.33 17.06
C ASP A 30 -16.95 -2.43 17.37
N PHE A 31 -15.69 -2.12 17.12
CA PHE A 31 -14.58 -3.04 17.32
C PHE A 31 -14.04 -2.84 18.73
N SER A 32 -14.42 -3.76 19.60
CA SER A 32 -13.83 -3.86 20.93
C SER A 32 -12.86 -5.04 20.96
N TRP A 33 -11.62 -4.78 21.38
CA TRP A 33 -10.61 -5.83 21.59
C TRP A 33 -11.13 -6.96 22.50
N GLY A 34 -12.00 -6.64 23.47
CA GLY A 34 -12.68 -7.63 24.31
C GLY A 34 -13.54 -8.63 23.53
N LYS A 35 -14.31 -8.19 22.52
CA LYS A 35 -15.17 -9.06 21.70
C LYS A 35 -14.36 -9.98 20.78
N LEU A 36 -13.15 -9.59 20.42
CA LEU A 36 -12.23 -10.42 19.65
C LEU A 36 -11.72 -11.60 20.50
N PHE A 37 -11.42 -11.36 21.79
CA PHE A 37 -11.05 -12.42 22.73
C PHE A 37 -12.23 -13.30 23.15
N ASP A 38 -13.45 -12.77 23.07
CA ASP A 38 -14.70 -13.51 23.30
C ASP A 38 -15.13 -14.39 22.10
N PHE A 39 -14.30 -14.47 21.05
CA PHE A 39 -14.54 -15.23 19.82
C PHE A 39 -15.88 -14.91 19.13
N ASP A 40 -16.31 -13.64 19.18
CA ASP A 40 -17.48 -13.21 18.43
C ASP A 40 -17.26 -13.39 16.92
N GLN A 41 -18.09 -14.22 16.29
CA GLN A 41 -17.92 -14.67 14.91
C GLN A 41 -17.94 -13.49 13.92
N GLN A 42 -18.77 -12.47 14.17
CA GLN A 42 -18.89 -11.30 13.31
C GLN A 42 -17.66 -10.39 13.41
N THR A 43 -17.14 -10.17 14.62
CA THR A 43 -15.90 -9.41 14.85
C THR A 43 -14.68 -10.12 14.25
N TRP A 44 -14.62 -11.46 14.37
CA TRP A 44 -13.54 -12.26 13.81
C TRP A 44 -13.52 -12.25 12.27
N LEU A 45 -14.69 -12.42 11.63
CA LEU A 45 -14.83 -12.33 10.18
C LEU A 45 -14.41 -10.96 9.65
N LEU A 46 -14.83 -9.87 10.29
CA LEU A 46 -14.43 -8.51 9.90
C LEU A 46 -12.91 -8.30 10.01
N PHE A 47 -12.29 -8.86 11.05
CA PHE A 47 -10.85 -8.77 11.25
C PHE A 47 -10.09 -9.51 10.13
N GLN A 48 -10.48 -10.75 9.83
CA GLN A 48 -9.80 -11.61 8.86
C GLN A 48 -10.04 -11.19 7.40
N GLU A 49 -11.27 -10.83 7.03
CA GLU A 49 -11.63 -10.58 5.63
C GLU A 49 -11.35 -9.14 5.17
N SER A 50 -11.30 -8.17 6.09
CA SER A 50 -11.16 -6.75 5.72
C SER A 50 -9.95 -6.08 6.36
N ARG A 51 -9.85 -6.07 7.69
CA ARG A 51 -8.87 -5.22 8.41
C ARG A 51 -7.44 -5.71 8.24
N LEU A 52 -7.24 -7.03 8.39
CA LEU A 52 -5.93 -7.67 8.23
C LEU A 52 -5.41 -7.53 6.78
N PRO A 53 -6.13 -7.95 5.72
CA PRO A 53 -5.64 -7.83 4.36
C PRO A 53 -5.44 -6.37 3.93
N ARG A 54 -6.28 -5.44 4.41
CA ARG A 54 -6.10 -3.99 4.17
C ARG A 54 -4.80 -3.47 4.78
N THR A 55 -4.53 -3.81 6.05
CA THR A 55 -3.33 -3.33 6.75
C THR A 55 -2.06 -3.87 6.10
N ILE A 56 -2.05 -5.15 5.72
CA ILE A 56 -0.94 -5.74 4.95
C ILE A 56 -0.74 -5.02 3.62
N SER A 57 -1.83 -4.79 2.87
CA SER A 57 -1.77 -4.11 1.57
C SER A 57 -1.19 -2.70 1.67
N ILE A 58 -1.58 -1.95 2.72
CA ILE A 58 -1.05 -0.59 2.97
C ILE A 58 0.45 -0.65 3.30
N LEU A 59 0.88 -1.57 4.16
CA LEU A 59 2.30 -1.71 4.53
C LEU A 59 3.17 -2.08 3.32
N LEU A 60 2.72 -3.04 2.51
CA LEU A 60 3.41 -3.45 1.28
C LEU A 60 3.46 -2.30 0.25
N THR A 61 2.36 -1.57 0.08
CA THR A 61 2.31 -0.44 -0.86
C THR A 61 3.21 0.70 -0.41
N ALA A 62 3.15 1.09 0.87
CA ALA A 62 3.93 2.21 1.41
C ALA A 62 5.44 1.92 1.40
N SER A 63 5.84 0.71 1.77
CA SER A 63 7.25 0.28 1.70
C SER A 63 7.78 0.28 0.26
N SER A 64 6.98 -0.25 -0.67
CA SER A 64 7.33 -0.25 -2.11
C SER A 64 7.45 1.16 -2.67
N MET A 65 6.51 2.07 -2.34
CA MET A 65 6.58 3.47 -2.77
C MET A 65 7.78 4.21 -2.16
N SER A 66 8.10 3.98 -0.89
CA SER A 66 9.27 4.57 -0.24
C SER A 66 10.57 4.13 -0.92
N MET A 67 10.70 2.82 -1.21
CA MET A 67 11.85 2.26 -1.92
C MET A 67 11.95 2.81 -3.35
N ALA A 68 10.85 2.85 -4.10
CA ALA A 68 10.82 3.40 -5.45
C ALA A 68 11.20 4.90 -5.48
N GLY A 69 10.74 5.67 -4.48
CA GLY A 69 11.14 7.07 -4.30
C GLY A 69 12.65 7.23 -4.09
N LEU A 70 13.22 6.46 -3.17
CA LEU A 70 14.65 6.46 -2.89
C LEU A 70 15.48 6.05 -4.11
N LEU A 71 15.06 5.01 -4.83
CA LEU A 71 15.71 4.57 -6.06
C LEU A 71 15.66 5.66 -7.13
N MET A 72 14.51 6.28 -7.34
CA MET A 72 14.37 7.37 -8.31
C MET A 72 15.31 8.53 -7.96
N GLN A 73 15.29 9.00 -6.70
CA GLN A 73 16.16 10.08 -6.23
C GLN A 73 17.65 9.75 -6.42
N THR A 74 18.03 8.48 -6.24
CA THR A 74 19.41 8.01 -6.40
C THR A 74 19.83 7.98 -7.87
N ILE A 75 18.99 7.45 -8.76
CA ILE A 75 19.26 7.33 -10.20
C ILE A 75 19.34 8.72 -10.84
N THR A 76 18.37 9.59 -10.53
CA THR A 76 18.31 10.95 -11.11
C THR A 76 19.24 11.93 -10.39
N GLN A 77 19.84 11.52 -9.27
CA GLN A 77 20.61 12.40 -8.37
C GLN A 77 19.85 13.68 -8.01
N ASN A 78 18.53 13.56 -7.83
CA ASN A 78 17.63 14.69 -7.59
C ASN A 78 16.63 14.34 -6.49
N GLN A 79 16.75 15.01 -5.34
CA GLN A 79 15.89 14.81 -4.18
C GLN A 79 14.41 15.17 -4.43
N PHE A 80 14.11 15.91 -5.50
CA PHE A 80 12.74 16.25 -5.91
C PHE A 80 12.14 15.26 -6.93
N ALA A 81 12.92 14.29 -7.40
CA ALA A 81 12.42 13.28 -8.32
C ALA A 81 11.57 12.24 -7.58
N ALA A 82 10.47 11.82 -8.20
CA ALA A 82 9.59 10.78 -7.68
C ALA A 82 9.14 9.84 -8.81
N PRO A 83 8.74 8.59 -8.52
CA PRO A 83 8.26 7.66 -9.53
C PRO A 83 7.10 8.23 -10.37
N SER A 84 6.27 9.07 -9.75
CA SER A 84 5.17 9.79 -10.39
C SER A 84 5.62 10.89 -11.36
N THR A 85 6.84 11.41 -11.26
CA THR A 85 7.34 12.45 -12.19
C THR A 85 7.79 11.87 -13.52
N VAL A 86 8.00 10.56 -13.60
CA VAL A 86 8.46 9.86 -14.82
C VAL A 86 7.28 9.34 -15.66
N GLY A 87 6.03 9.51 -15.21
CA GLY A 87 4.83 9.15 -15.99
C GLY A 87 4.33 7.72 -15.80
N THR A 88 5.03 6.90 -15.01
CA THR A 88 4.68 5.49 -14.75
C THR A 88 3.32 5.31 -14.08
N THR A 89 2.95 6.26 -13.21
CA THR A 89 1.68 6.25 -12.49
C THR A 89 0.53 6.64 -13.41
N GLU A 90 0.77 7.59 -14.31
CA GLU A 90 -0.17 8.07 -15.32
C GLU A 90 -0.45 6.96 -16.34
N ALA A 91 0.56 6.22 -16.78
CA ALA A 91 0.41 5.05 -17.65
C ALA A 91 -0.41 3.92 -17.00
N ALA A 92 -0.24 3.67 -15.69
CA ALA A 92 -1.05 2.70 -14.96
C ALA A 92 -2.53 3.14 -14.89
N LYS A 93 -2.78 4.42 -14.59
CA LYS A 93 -4.13 5.00 -14.55
C LYS A 93 -4.80 4.94 -15.92
N LEU A 94 -4.08 5.28 -16.99
CA LEU A 94 -4.58 5.18 -18.36
C LEU A 94 -4.94 3.73 -18.70
N GLY A 95 -4.07 2.77 -18.39
CA GLY A 95 -4.37 1.34 -18.55
C GLY A 95 -5.62 0.92 -17.79
N MET A 96 -5.77 1.35 -16.54
CA MET A 96 -6.96 1.06 -15.74
C MET A 96 -8.23 1.63 -16.39
N VAL A 97 -8.23 2.89 -16.81
CA VAL A 97 -9.38 3.52 -17.49
C VAL A 97 -9.70 2.81 -18.80
N LEU A 98 -8.70 2.50 -19.62
CA LEU A 98 -8.90 1.72 -20.85
C LEU A 98 -9.51 0.36 -20.58
N SER A 99 -9.10 -0.33 -19.51
CA SER A 99 -9.69 -1.63 -19.14
C SER A 99 -11.19 -1.52 -18.84
N LEU A 100 -11.65 -0.39 -18.31
CA LEU A 100 -13.07 -0.14 -18.05
C LEU A 100 -13.87 0.03 -19.34
N PHE A 101 -13.28 0.62 -20.38
CA PHE A 101 -13.93 0.81 -21.68
C PHE A 101 -13.89 -0.44 -22.56
N VAL A 102 -12.73 -1.13 -22.61
CA VAL A 102 -12.53 -2.28 -23.50
C VAL A 102 -13.16 -3.54 -22.90
N PHE A 103 -13.07 -3.73 -21.57
CA PHE A 103 -13.57 -4.92 -20.89
C PHE A 103 -14.37 -4.55 -19.62
N PRO A 104 -15.58 -3.95 -19.77
CA PRO A 104 -16.37 -3.49 -18.63
C PRO A 104 -16.75 -4.62 -17.67
N SER A 105 -17.05 -5.81 -18.20
CA SER A 105 -17.42 -7.01 -17.44
C SER A 105 -16.22 -7.82 -16.91
N ALA A 106 -14.98 -7.38 -17.15
CA ALA A 106 -13.81 -8.08 -16.62
C ALA A 106 -13.75 -8.00 -15.09
N SER A 107 -13.21 -9.06 -14.50
CA SER A 107 -12.97 -9.15 -13.04
C SER A 107 -12.01 -8.05 -12.57
N LEU A 108 -12.07 -7.71 -11.29
CA LEU A 108 -11.19 -6.70 -10.68
C LEU A 108 -9.71 -7.05 -10.89
N THR A 109 -9.34 -8.32 -10.73
CA THR A 109 -7.97 -8.80 -10.93
C THR A 109 -7.47 -8.59 -12.36
N GLN A 110 -8.31 -8.83 -13.37
CA GLN A 110 -7.96 -8.60 -14.77
C GLN A 110 -7.73 -7.10 -15.05
N LYS A 111 -8.57 -6.23 -14.49
CA LYS A 111 -8.41 -4.77 -14.63
C LYS A 111 -7.12 -4.28 -13.96
N MET A 112 -6.79 -4.82 -12.79
CA MET A 112 -5.52 -4.53 -12.11
C MET A 112 -4.31 -5.03 -12.92
N LEU A 113 -4.38 -6.23 -13.50
CA LEU A 113 -3.31 -6.77 -14.34
C LEU A 113 -3.09 -5.91 -15.57
N PHE A 114 -4.16 -5.42 -16.20
CA PHE A 114 -4.07 -4.54 -17.35
C PHE A 114 -3.40 -3.20 -17.01
N ALA A 115 -3.74 -2.60 -15.87
CA ALA A 115 -3.07 -1.40 -15.36
C ALA A 115 -1.58 -1.64 -15.09
N PHE A 116 -1.23 -2.78 -14.53
CA PHE A 116 0.15 -3.17 -14.24
C PHE A 116 0.98 -3.36 -15.52
N VAL A 117 0.46 -4.10 -16.51
CA VAL A 117 1.11 -4.30 -17.81
C VAL A 117 1.31 -2.97 -18.53
N SER A 118 0.29 -2.09 -18.53
CA SER A 118 0.39 -0.74 -19.12
C SER A 118 1.54 0.08 -18.51
N SER A 119 1.70 0.03 -17.19
CA SER A 119 2.79 0.73 -16.49
C SER A 119 4.16 0.17 -16.83
N ILE A 120 4.30 -1.17 -16.91
CA ILE A 120 5.55 -1.83 -17.31
C ILE A 120 5.94 -1.45 -18.73
N VAL A 121 5.02 -1.55 -19.67
CA VAL A 121 5.27 -1.21 -21.07
C VAL A 121 5.75 0.23 -21.19
N PHE A 122 5.08 1.17 -20.52
CA PHE A 122 5.51 2.57 -20.51
C PHE A 122 6.87 2.80 -19.84
N THR A 123 7.28 1.98 -18.87
CA THR A 123 8.57 2.14 -18.21
C THR A 123 9.73 1.57 -19.05
N LEU A 124 9.45 0.57 -19.89
CA LEU A 124 10.44 -0.10 -20.74
C LEU A 124 10.73 0.63 -22.06
N PHE A 125 9.76 1.39 -22.57
CA PHE A 125 9.83 2.12 -23.84
C PHE A 125 9.85 3.62 -23.62
#